data_AF-A0A0M4GFJ9-F1
#
_entry.id   AF-A0A0M4GFJ9-F1
#
_cell.length_a   1.000
_cell.length_b   1.000
_cell.length_c   1.000
_cell.angle_alpha   90.00
_cell.angle_beta   90.00
_cell.angle_gamma   90.00
#
_symmetry.space_group_name_H-M   'P 1'
#
loop_
_entity.id
_entity.type
_entity.pdbx_description
1 polymer ?
#
loop_
_entity_poly.entity_id
_entity_poly.type
_entity_poly.pdbx_seq_one_letter_code
_entity_poly.pdbx_strand_id
1 'polypeptide(L)' 'MKYGVISSLTISVLWALLAIVQLWFSVLTSENFMKITISAAILVGVIVIVSLVVREYLSDKKLKKEGFIDE' A
#
# COMPACT_ATOMS: atom_id res chain seq x y z
N MET A 1 -10.03 -8.86 3.32
CA MET A 1 -8.99 -9.61 2.56
C MET A 1 -8.86 -9.12 1.11
N LYS A 2 -9.89 -9.15 0.25
CA LYS A 2 -9.73 -8.78 -1.19
C LYS A 2 -9.46 -7.29 -1.45
N TYR A 3 -10.21 -6.38 -0.84
CA TYR A 3 -10.15 -4.95 -1.19
C TYR A 3 -8.82 -4.26 -0.83
N GLY A 4 -8.21 -4.56 0.32
CA GLY A 4 -6.95 -3.94 0.74
C GLY A 4 -5.75 -4.37 -0.11
N VAL A 5 -5.62 -5.67 -0.37
CA VAL A 5 -4.54 -6.21 -1.23
C VAL A 5 -4.67 -5.74 -2.67
N ILE A 6 -5.90 -5.68 -3.19
CA ILE A 6 -6.16 -5.18 -4.54
C ILE A 6 -5.83 -3.67 -4.63
N SER A 7 -6.16 -2.89 -3.60
CA SER A 7 -5.83 -1.46 -3.56
C SER A 7 -4.33 -1.20 -3.52
N SER A 8 -3.57 -1.93 -2.69
CA SER A 8 -2.11 -1.75 -2.60
C SER A 8 -1.42 -2.21 -3.88
N LEU A 9 -1.87 -3.33 -4.47
CA LEU A 9 -1.34 -3.82 -5.74
C LEU A 9 -1.59 -2.82 -6.87
N THR A 10 -2.80 -2.27 -6.97
CA THR A 10 -3.17 -1.31 -8.02
C THR A 10 -2.33 -0.03 -7.90
N ILE A 11 -2.17 0.50 -6.68
CA ILE A 11 -1.36 1.70 -6.42
C ILE A 11 0.11 1.44 -6.76
N SER A 12 0.65 0.28 -6.40
CA SER A 12 2.04 -0.07 -6.68
C SER A 12 2.31 -0.25 -8.18
N VAL A 13 1.37 -0.85 -8.91
CA VAL A 13 1.45 -1.01 -10.37
C VAL A 13 1.33 0.34 -11.08
N LEU A 14 0.40 1.20 -10.66
CA LEU A 14 0.29 2.57 -11.18
C LEU A 14 1.59 3.34 -10.96
N TRP A 15 2.19 3.22 -9.78
CA TRP A 15 3.43 3.91 -9.43
C TRP A 15 4.61 3.45 -10.29
N ALA A 16 4.75 2.14 -10.51
CA ALA A 16 5.80 1.58 -11.36
C ALA A 16 5.69 2.09 -12.81
N LEU A 17 4.49 2.12 -13.37
CA LEU A 17 4.24 2.69 -14.71
C LEU A 17 4.65 4.16 -14.79
N LEU A 18 4.29 4.95 -13.78
CA LEU A 18 4.59 6.38 -13.72
C LEU A 18 6.10 6.64 -13.59
N ALA A 19 6.80 5.82 -12.81
CA ALA A 19 8.26 5.86 -12.69
C ALA A 19 8.96 5.52 -14.02
N ILE A 20 8.47 4.52 -14.75
CA ILE A 20 9.01 4.15 -16.08
C ILE A 20 8.80 5.30 -17.07
N VAL A 21 7.60 5.89 -17.14
CA VAL A 21 7.33 7.04 -18.02
C VAL A 21 8.24 8.21 -17.67
N GLN A 22 8.45 8.49 -16.40
CA GLN A 22 9.36 9.55 -15.97
C GLN A 22 10.80 9.29 -16.40
N LEU A 23 11.29 8.06 -16.26
CA LEU A 23 12.67 7.71 -16.64
C LEU A 23 12.96 7.96 -18.13
N TRP A 24 11.97 7.70 -19.00
CA TRP A 24 12.11 7.88 -20.46
C TRP A 24 11.85 9.31 -20.95
N PHE A 25 10.97 10.07 -20.28
CA PHE A 25 10.57 11.40 -20.74
C PHE A 25 11.18 12.56 -19.94
N SER A 26 11.85 12.31 -18.80
CA SER A 26 12.44 13.34 -17.93
C SER A 26 11.50 14.56 -17.72
N VAL A 27 10.20 14.28 -17.53
CA VAL A 27 9.13 15.29 -17.42
C VAL A 27 9.28 16.16 -16.16
N LEU A 28 10.00 15.66 -15.14
CA LEU A 28 10.20 16.33 -13.86
C LEU A 28 11.69 16.46 -13.54
N THR A 29 12.06 17.60 -12.96
CA THR A 29 13.40 17.81 -12.38
C THR A 29 13.69 16.77 -11.30
N SER A 30 14.93 16.29 -11.23
CA SER A 30 15.37 15.23 -10.31
C SER A 30 14.98 15.47 -8.85
N GLU A 31 15.03 16.73 -8.39
CA GLU A 31 14.60 17.10 -7.03
C GLU A 31 13.09 16.89 -6.81
N ASN A 32 12.25 17.27 -7.78
CA ASN A 32 10.80 17.14 -7.68
C ASN A 32 10.40 15.67 -7.77
N PHE A 33 11.04 14.90 -8.64
CA PHE A 33 10.83 13.46 -8.74
C PHE A 33 11.17 12.74 -7.42
N MET A 34 12.30 13.11 -6.80
CA MET A 34 12.71 12.52 -5.52
C MET A 34 11.71 12.82 -4.40
N LYS A 35 11.26 14.08 -4.28
CA LYS A 35 10.24 14.49 -3.29
C LYS A 35 8.94 13.70 -3.47
N ILE A 36 8.46 13.62 -4.71
CA ILE A 36 7.23 12.90 -5.06
C ILE A 36 7.36 11.40 -4.78
N THR A 37 8.51 10.80 -5.10
CA THR A 37 8.81 9.39 -4.83
C THR A 37 8.81 9.08 -3.34
N ILE A 38 9.44 9.93 -2.52
CA ILE A 38 9.44 9.78 -1.06
C ILE A 38 8.02 9.90 -0.52
N SER A 39 7.25 10.92 -0.94
CA SER A 39 5.86 11.08 -0.52
C SER A 39 4.99 9.86 -0.84
N ALA A 40 5.14 9.29 -2.04
CA ALA A 40 4.39 8.11 -2.43
C ALA A 40 4.84 6.85 -1.71
N ALA A 41 6.14 6.67 -1.47
CA ALA A 41 6.65 5.57 -0.67
C ALA A 41 6.06 5.57 0.75
N ILE A 42 5.95 6.75 1.37
CA ILE A 42 5.29 6.93 2.67
C ILE A 42 3.82 6.55 2.56
N LEU A 43 3.12 7.03 1.53
CA LEU A 43 1.69 6.77 1.32
C LEU A 43 1.41 5.26 1.15
N VAL A 44 2.21 4.58 0.33
CA VAL A 44 2.16 3.13 0.16
C VAL A 44 2.45 2.42 1.48
N GLY A 45 3.47 2.85 2.23
CA GLY A 45 3.81 2.30 3.53
C GLY A 45 2.64 2.38 4.53
N VAL A 46 1.99 3.54 4.62
CA VAL A 46 0.80 3.75 5.49
C VAL A 46 -0.35 2.84 5.06
N ILE A 47 -0.63 2.74 3.76
CA ILE A 47 -1.69 1.86 3.25
C ILE A 47 -1.40 0.39 3.60
N VAL A 48 -0.15 -0.05 3.47
CA VAL A 48 0.24 -1.41 3.85
C VAL A 48 0.07 -1.63 5.34
N ILE A 49 0.55 -0.72 6.19
CA ILE A 49 0.40 -0.82 7.66
C ILE A 49 -1.08 -0.89 8.03
N VAL A 50 -1.91 0.02 7.53
CA VAL A 50 -3.35 0.02 7.80
C VAL A 50 -4.00 -1.27 7.28
N SER A 51 -3.63 -1.74 6.09
CA SER A 51 -4.15 -2.98 5.54
C SER A 51 -3.72 -4.20 6.36
N LEU A 52 -2.53 -4.21 6.95
CA LEU A 52 -2.07 -5.27 7.83
C LEU A 52 -2.84 -5.23 9.15
N VAL A 53 -2.95 -4.07 9.79
CA VAL A 53 -3.72 -3.89 11.04
C VAL A 53 -5.18 -4.30 10.86
N VAL A 54 -5.83 -3.88 9.77
CA VAL A 54 -7.21 -4.28 9.48
C VAL A 54 -7.33 -5.78 9.23
N ARG A 55 -6.33 -6.39 8.58
CA ARG A 55 -6.31 -7.83 8.32
C ARG A 55 -6.10 -8.62 9.62
N GLU A 56 -5.23 -8.14 10.49
CA GLU A 56 -4.97 -8.69 11.82
C GLU A 56 -6.23 -8.59 12.69
N TYR A 57 -6.85 -7.41 12.77
CA TYR A 57 -8.12 -7.21 13.46
C TYR A 57 -9.25 -8.11 12.95
N LEU A 58 -9.40 -8.26 11.63
CA LEU A 58 -10.41 -9.15 11.06
C LEU A 58 -10.08 -10.62 11.30
N SER A 59 -8.79 -10.98 11.35
CA SER A 59 -8.33 -12.34 11.66
C SER A 59 -8.60 -12.68 13.12
N ASP A 60 -8.24 -11.80 14.05
CA ASP A 60 -8.54 -11.93 15.48
C ASP A 60 -10.04 -12.02 15.74
N LYS A 61 -10.82 -11.17 15.08
CA LYS A 61 -12.29 -11.21 15.21
C LYS A 61 -12.88 -12.49 14.63
N LYS A 62 -12.28 -13.07 13.59
CA LYS A 62 -12.69 -14.37 13.03
C LYS A 62 -12.34 -15.52 13.99
N LEU A 63 -11.16 -15.48 14.61
CA LEU A 63 -10.69 -16.48 15.58
C LEU A 63 -11.49 -16.46 16.89
N LYS A 64 -11.85 -15.26 17.41
CA LYS A 64 -12.81 -15.13 18.52
C LYS A 64 -14.19 -15.69 18.15
N LYS A 65 -14.65 -15.49 16.91
CA LYS A 65 -15.98 -15.94 16.47
C LYS A 65 -16.06 -17.46 16.20
N GLU A 66 -14.93 -18.08 15.88
CA GLU A 66 -14.78 -19.54 15.71
C GLU A 66 -14.48 -20.26 17.05
N GLY A 67 -14.48 -19.55 18.19
CA GLY A 67 -14.34 -20.14 19.53
C GLY A 67 -12.94 -20.67 19.86
N PHE A 68 -11.92 -20.29 19.08
CA PHE A 68 -10.53 -20.70 19.30
C PHE A 68 -9.81 -19.87 20.37
N ILE A 69 -10.40 -18.74 20.79
CA ILE A 69 -9.84 -17.82 21.79
C ILE A 69 -10.99 -17.49 22.76
N ASP A 70 -10.90 -17.96 24.00
CA ASP A 70 -11.79 -17.56 25.10
C ASP A 70 -11.51 -16.09 25.50
N GLU A 71 -12.52 -15.43 26.07
CA GLU A 71 -12.65 -13.96 26.27
C GLU A 71 -11.36 -13.17 26.54
#